data_AF-A0A8J6LK94-F1
#
_entry.id   AF-A0A8J6LK94-F1
#
_cell.length_a   1.000
_cell.length_b   1.000
_cell.length_c   1.000
_cell.angle_alpha   90.00
_cell.angle_beta   90.00
_cell.angle_gamma   90.00
#
_symmetry.space_group_name_H-M   'P 1'
#
loop_
_entity.id
_entity.type
_entity.pdbx_description
1 polymer ?
#
loop_
_entity_poly.entity_id
_entity_poly.type
_entity_poly.pdbx_seq_one_letter_code
_entity_poly.pdbx_strand_id
1 'polypeptide(L)'
;MVSLQLLEQYHPDKVPRVNVITNYLPLELFDDEEYDCRTPENWLELGVIKGVRNPLPGEAFVPVHGEELEPFTNLDSLYMHMCQWVNVAVMDYDPETKLWTIFTLDGTRRTAELPRIYVMFKAEDPWVFARRIKAAVDLRRETEATLRYKFYLNTMLLVDIPELDDDLIDKIYYTATRNNFMKETPSWNQFRLDAEKDPRLKQYVDIIRKNWDEPVKMVPRLKTGMRSFIGMRDYFKWMNIYVIPETYRAMFFVVGECLKGEQMSLFTKSYGIKHITLEEFDTVQTQCTNNVIKHLQGQWLETIVYNIRMCLGDVGKGWFDINVYNHEIYEVSKLKRFMELIKFRMQYTLRILVLNSIELFIDLVETPCLPCLEVEEDFVWGPNLIESDFVSKASAIFILQLKMDDNGASTTPVSL
;
A
#
# COMPACT_ATOMS: atom_id res chain seq x y z
N MET A 1 -4.50 0.85 -18.59
CA MET A 1 -5.58 1.06 -19.57
C MET A 1 -6.50 -0.15 -19.71
N VAL A 2 -5.95 -1.36 -19.85
CA VAL A 2 -6.75 -2.60 -20.04
C VAL A 2 -7.67 -2.90 -18.84
N SER A 3 -8.89 -3.37 -19.13
CA SER A 3 -9.89 -3.90 -18.19
C SER A 3 -10.24 -5.35 -18.56
N LEU A 4 -10.80 -6.12 -17.62
CA LEU A 4 -11.31 -7.47 -17.92
C LEU A 4 -12.33 -7.50 -19.05
N GLN A 5 -13.16 -6.46 -19.16
CA GLN A 5 -14.20 -6.41 -20.18
C GLN A 5 -13.61 -6.24 -21.58
N LEU A 6 -12.56 -5.40 -21.69
CA LEU A 6 -11.80 -5.26 -22.93
C LEU A 6 -11.12 -6.59 -23.31
N LEU A 7 -10.58 -7.30 -22.32
CA LEU A 7 -9.99 -8.63 -22.53
C LEU A 7 -11.03 -9.67 -22.99
N GLU A 8 -12.18 -9.73 -22.33
CA GLU A 8 -13.26 -10.65 -22.67
C GLU A 8 -13.85 -10.39 -24.06
N GLN A 9 -13.89 -9.13 -24.50
CA GLN A 9 -14.38 -8.74 -25.82
C GLN A 9 -13.48 -9.26 -26.94
N TYR A 10 -12.16 -9.13 -26.78
CA TYR A 10 -11.21 -9.38 -27.88
C TYR A 10 -10.46 -10.71 -27.76
N HIS A 11 -10.32 -11.26 -26.55
CA HIS A 11 -9.56 -12.49 -26.28
C HIS A 11 -10.24 -13.35 -25.19
N PRO A 12 -11.46 -13.87 -25.42
CA PRO A 12 -12.25 -14.59 -24.42
C PRO A 12 -11.51 -15.81 -23.82
N ASP A 13 -10.66 -16.47 -24.61
CA ASP A 13 -9.93 -17.67 -24.19
C ASP A 13 -8.63 -17.37 -23.42
N LYS A 14 -8.23 -16.09 -23.33
CA LYS A 14 -6.99 -15.64 -22.67
C LYS A 14 -7.24 -14.73 -21.47
N VAL A 15 -8.48 -14.70 -20.96
CA VAL A 15 -8.84 -13.86 -19.80
C VAL A 15 -8.25 -14.48 -18.53
N PRO A 16 -7.34 -13.77 -17.83
CA PRO A 16 -6.75 -14.29 -16.61
C PRO A 16 -7.80 -14.39 -15.50
N ARG A 17 -7.55 -15.27 -14.52
CA ARG A 17 -8.37 -15.31 -13.30
C ARG A 17 -8.28 -13.95 -12.60
N VAL A 18 -9.42 -13.32 -12.38
CA VAL A 18 -9.56 -12.01 -11.71
C VAL A 18 -8.78 -12.03 -10.40
N ASN A 19 -7.80 -11.15 -10.21
CA ASN A 19 -7.17 -10.95 -8.90
C ASN A 19 -7.65 -9.63 -8.27
N VAL A 20 -7.27 -9.38 -7.02
CA VAL A 20 -7.71 -8.17 -6.28
C VAL A 20 -7.25 -6.87 -6.96
N ILE A 21 -6.23 -6.91 -7.81
CA ILE A 21 -5.59 -5.76 -8.48
C ILE A 21 -6.12 -5.58 -9.92
N THR A 22 -6.93 -6.52 -10.41
CA THR A 22 -7.42 -6.52 -11.79
C THR A 22 -8.53 -5.48 -11.97
N ASN A 23 -8.37 -4.59 -12.95
CA ASN A 23 -9.40 -3.60 -13.29
C ASN A 23 -10.61 -4.29 -13.93
N TYR A 24 -11.81 -4.01 -13.43
CA TYR A 24 -13.05 -4.67 -13.84
C TYR A 24 -14.09 -3.69 -14.40
N LEU A 25 -13.87 -2.38 -14.26
CA LEU A 25 -14.65 -1.35 -14.93
C LEU A 25 -13.96 -0.89 -16.23
N PRO A 26 -14.74 -0.63 -17.29
CA PRO A 26 -14.22 -0.03 -18.52
C PRO A 26 -13.62 1.35 -18.23
N LEU A 27 -12.54 1.71 -18.94
CA LEU A 27 -11.86 2.99 -18.72
C LEU A 27 -12.66 4.16 -19.28
N GLU A 28 -13.40 3.93 -20.37
CA GLU A 28 -14.25 4.90 -21.05
C GLU A 28 -15.38 5.47 -20.18
N LEU A 29 -15.74 4.79 -19.07
CA LEU A 29 -16.68 5.34 -18.09
C LEU A 29 -16.11 6.50 -17.26
N PHE A 30 -14.79 6.66 -17.28
CA PHE A 30 -14.03 7.66 -16.53
C PHE A 30 -13.38 8.69 -17.45
N ASP A 31 -13.79 8.70 -18.71
CA ASP A 31 -13.30 9.64 -19.70
C ASP A 31 -13.88 11.04 -19.46
N ASP A 32 -13.00 12.02 -19.32
CA ASP A 32 -13.38 13.42 -19.14
C ASP A 32 -13.29 14.14 -20.50
N GLU A 33 -14.46 14.42 -21.06
CA GLU A 33 -14.61 15.08 -22.36
C GLU A 33 -14.10 16.53 -22.35
N GLU A 34 -13.89 17.17 -21.19
CA GLU A 34 -13.34 18.53 -21.09
C GLU A 34 -11.87 18.62 -21.53
N TYR A 35 -11.15 17.50 -21.54
CA TYR A 35 -9.80 17.43 -22.10
C TYR A 35 -9.79 17.47 -23.63
N ASP A 36 -10.92 17.22 -24.29
CA ASP A 36 -10.99 17.23 -25.75
C ASP A 36 -11.00 18.66 -26.29
N CYS A 37 -10.04 18.98 -27.14
CA CYS A 37 -9.90 20.32 -27.70
C CYS A 37 -10.97 20.64 -28.78
N ARG A 38 -11.73 19.65 -29.25
CA ARG A 38 -12.75 19.77 -30.29
C ARG A 38 -13.90 18.79 -30.06
N THR A 39 -15.09 19.14 -30.52
CA THR A 39 -16.21 18.19 -30.61
C THR A 39 -15.98 17.18 -31.74
N PRO A 40 -16.69 16.03 -31.73
CA PRO A 40 -16.58 15.04 -32.80
C PRO A 40 -16.84 15.61 -34.20
N GLU A 41 -17.81 16.52 -34.34
CA GLU A 41 -18.14 17.17 -35.61
C GLU A 41 -16.96 18.04 -36.09
N ASN A 42 -16.40 18.87 -35.21
CA ASN A 42 -15.24 19.71 -35.51
C ASN A 42 -14.01 18.88 -35.90
N TRP A 43 -13.84 17.69 -35.32
CA TRP A 43 -12.79 16.76 -35.74
C TRP A 43 -13.02 16.28 -37.17
N LEU A 44 -14.22 15.79 -37.48
CA LEU A 44 -14.57 15.26 -38.82
C LEU A 44 -14.48 16.32 -39.92
N GLU A 45 -14.78 17.58 -39.61
CA GLU A 45 -14.62 18.71 -40.54
C GLU A 45 -13.17 18.92 -40.99
N LEU A 46 -12.16 18.61 -40.16
CA LEU A 46 -10.74 18.70 -40.56
C LEU A 46 -10.39 17.75 -41.71
N GLY A 47 -11.18 16.68 -41.90
CA GLY A 47 -11.00 15.72 -42.97
C GLY A 47 -11.56 16.18 -44.31
N VAL A 48 -12.35 17.26 -44.33
CA VAL A 48 -13.01 17.77 -45.54
C VAL A 48 -12.03 18.62 -46.34
N ILE A 49 -11.49 18.03 -47.41
CA ILE A 49 -10.57 18.72 -48.32
C ILE A 49 -11.25 18.79 -49.68
N LYS A 50 -11.48 20.02 -50.19
CA LYS A 50 -12.16 20.28 -51.47
C LYS A 50 -13.54 19.61 -51.59
N GLY A 51 -14.30 19.58 -50.49
CA GLY A 51 -15.65 19.00 -50.44
C GLY A 51 -15.69 17.47 -50.34
N VAL A 52 -14.54 16.79 -50.25
CA VAL A 52 -14.44 15.34 -50.04
C VAL A 52 -13.99 15.07 -48.61
N ARG A 53 -14.73 14.24 -47.88
CA ARG A 53 -14.39 13.80 -46.52
C ARG A 53 -13.33 12.69 -46.59
N ASN A 54 -12.12 13.00 -46.13
CA ASN A 54 -11.02 12.07 -45.98
C ASN A 54 -10.92 11.62 -44.52
N PRO A 55 -10.39 10.42 -44.27
CA PRO A 55 -10.15 9.97 -42.90
C PRO A 55 -9.02 10.76 -42.25
N LEU A 56 -9.11 10.90 -40.93
CA LEU A 56 -8.17 11.65 -40.14
C LEU A 56 -7.01 10.75 -39.68
N PRO A 57 -5.75 11.21 -39.77
CA PRO A 57 -4.64 10.46 -39.23
C PRO A 57 -4.68 10.48 -37.69
N GLY A 58 -4.53 9.30 -37.09
CA GLY A 58 -4.47 9.13 -35.64
C GLY A 58 -3.61 7.95 -35.23
N GLU A 59 -3.52 7.73 -33.93
CA GLU A 59 -3.09 6.49 -33.31
C GLU A 59 -4.25 5.94 -32.47
N ALA A 60 -4.41 4.62 -32.39
CA ALA A 60 -5.40 4.04 -31.51
C ALA A 60 -4.82 2.84 -30.74
N PHE A 61 -5.29 2.68 -29.51
CA PHE A 61 -4.96 1.56 -28.66
C PHE A 61 -5.87 0.38 -29.01
N VAL A 62 -5.35 -0.55 -29.81
CA VAL A 62 -6.09 -1.71 -30.35
C VAL A 62 -5.52 -3.03 -29.82
N PRO A 63 -6.32 -4.10 -29.76
CA PRO A 63 -5.82 -5.44 -29.47
C PRO A 63 -4.79 -5.92 -30.49
N VAL A 64 -3.76 -6.63 -30.00
CA VAL A 64 -2.74 -7.29 -30.82
C VAL A 64 -3.35 -8.50 -31.53
N HIS A 65 -2.95 -8.75 -32.77
CA HIS A 65 -3.51 -9.84 -33.57
C HIS A 65 -3.01 -11.21 -33.07
N GLY A 66 -3.90 -12.22 -33.08
CA GLY A 66 -3.77 -13.45 -32.28
C GLY A 66 -2.52 -14.32 -32.51
N GLU A 67 -1.80 -14.14 -33.61
CA GLU A 67 -0.58 -14.90 -33.95
C GLU A 67 0.70 -14.40 -33.26
N GLU A 68 0.70 -13.18 -32.69
CA GLU A 68 1.90 -12.55 -32.10
C GLU A 68 2.03 -12.73 -30.57
N LEU A 69 1.07 -13.41 -29.92
CA LEU A 69 1.05 -13.53 -28.46
C LEU A 69 1.88 -14.74 -28.01
N GLU A 70 3.15 -14.50 -27.66
CA GLU A 70 4.03 -15.49 -27.00
C GLU A 70 3.44 -15.96 -25.64
N PRO A 71 3.81 -17.16 -25.14
CA PRO A 71 3.38 -17.62 -23.83
C PRO A 71 3.86 -16.69 -22.70
N PHE A 72 2.91 -16.13 -21.94
CA PHE A 72 3.18 -15.13 -20.90
C PHE A 72 3.60 -15.76 -19.57
N THR A 73 4.62 -15.17 -18.94
CA THR A 73 5.16 -15.59 -17.63
C THR A 73 4.45 -14.96 -16.44
N ASN A 74 3.82 -13.79 -16.61
CA ASN A 74 3.07 -13.11 -15.56
C ASN A 74 1.96 -12.19 -16.12
N LEU A 75 1.09 -11.72 -15.22
CA LEU A 75 -0.10 -10.95 -15.55
C LEU A 75 0.21 -9.56 -16.13
N ASP A 76 1.27 -8.92 -15.67
CA ASP A 76 1.69 -7.60 -16.18
C ASP A 76 2.21 -7.72 -17.62
N SER A 77 2.99 -8.77 -17.90
CA SER A 77 3.43 -9.12 -19.25
C SER A 77 2.24 -9.41 -20.17
N LEU A 78 1.23 -10.14 -19.69
CA LEU A 78 -0.01 -10.35 -20.43
C LEU A 78 -0.70 -9.02 -20.77
N TYR A 79 -0.90 -8.13 -19.78
CA TYR A 79 -1.56 -6.83 -20.03
C TYR A 79 -0.79 -5.90 -20.97
N MET A 80 0.55 -5.94 -20.96
CA MET A 80 1.38 -5.07 -21.79
C MET A 80 1.45 -5.51 -23.25
N HIS A 81 1.26 -6.79 -23.55
CA HIS A 81 1.39 -7.34 -24.91
C HIS A 81 0.05 -7.66 -25.59
N MET A 82 -1.08 -7.42 -24.93
CA MET A 82 -2.40 -7.70 -25.51
C MET A 82 -2.98 -6.55 -26.33
N CYS A 83 -2.57 -5.32 -26.07
CA CYS A 83 -3.01 -4.16 -26.82
C CYS A 83 -1.81 -3.27 -27.10
N GLN A 84 -1.82 -2.59 -28.24
CA GLN A 84 -0.76 -1.70 -28.67
C GLN A 84 -1.32 -0.45 -29.34
N TRP A 85 -0.53 0.63 -29.31
CA TRP A 85 -0.83 1.82 -30.10
C TRP A 85 -0.40 1.59 -31.55
N VAL A 86 -1.33 1.73 -32.48
CA VAL A 86 -1.04 1.64 -33.92
C VAL A 86 -1.50 2.90 -34.62
N ASN A 87 -0.85 3.25 -35.74
CA ASN A 87 -1.37 4.28 -36.62
C ASN A 87 -2.72 3.83 -37.21
N VAL A 88 -3.69 4.74 -37.22
CA VAL A 88 -5.03 4.50 -37.73
C VAL A 88 -5.50 5.63 -38.63
N ALA A 89 -6.42 5.29 -39.52
CA ALA A 89 -7.26 6.23 -40.23
C ALA A 89 -8.62 6.29 -39.50
N VAL A 90 -8.94 7.42 -38.87
CA VAL A 90 -10.22 7.63 -38.19
C VAL A 90 -11.25 8.04 -39.23
N MET A 91 -12.29 7.23 -39.39
CA MET A 91 -13.24 7.29 -40.50
C MET A 91 -14.50 8.08 -40.12
N ASP A 92 -15.16 7.67 -39.03
CA ASP A 92 -16.46 8.20 -38.63
C ASP A 92 -16.67 8.19 -37.11
N TYR A 93 -17.74 8.86 -36.67
CA TYR A 93 -18.17 8.90 -35.29
C TYR A 93 -19.68 8.67 -35.23
N ASP A 94 -20.11 7.78 -34.34
CA ASP A 94 -21.52 7.55 -34.04
C ASP A 94 -21.93 8.26 -32.73
N PRO A 95 -22.79 9.30 -32.79
CA PRO A 95 -23.26 10.00 -31.60
C PRO A 95 -24.11 9.14 -30.65
N GLU A 96 -24.78 8.08 -31.15
CA GLU A 96 -25.63 7.24 -30.30
C GLU A 96 -24.80 6.33 -29.40
N THR A 97 -23.79 5.66 -29.97
CA THR A 97 -22.89 4.77 -29.23
C THR A 97 -21.68 5.47 -28.63
N LYS A 98 -21.39 6.71 -29.06
CA LYS A 98 -20.18 7.48 -28.73
C LYS A 98 -18.88 6.78 -29.15
N LEU A 99 -18.90 6.05 -30.27
CA LEU A 99 -17.76 5.29 -30.78
C LEU A 99 -17.19 5.92 -32.06
N TRP A 100 -15.86 5.87 -32.17
CA TRP A 100 -15.12 6.24 -33.36
C TRP A 100 -14.82 5.01 -34.21
N THR A 101 -15.23 5.02 -35.47
CA THR A 101 -14.85 4.01 -36.45
C THR A 101 -13.44 4.29 -36.93
N ILE A 102 -12.51 3.35 -36.69
CA ILE A 102 -11.12 3.45 -37.10
C ILE A 102 -10.75 2.31 -38.05
N PHE A 103 -9.71 2.54 -38.85
CA PHE A 103 -9.10 1.56 -39.73
C PHE A 103 -7.59 1.48 -39.44
N THR A 104 -7.09 0.29 -39.07
CA THR A 104 -5.68 0.12 -38.68
C THR A 104 -4.73 0.17 -39.87
N LEU A 105 -3.60 0.86 -39.69
CA LEU A 105 -2.53 1.00 -40.67
C LEU A 105 -1.29 0.16 -40.30
N ASP A 106 -1.47 -0.86 -39.46
CA ASP A 106 -0.47 -1.81 -38.94
C ASP A 106 -0.20 -3.00 -39.89
N GLY A 107 -0.68 -2.92 -41.13
CA GLY A 107 -0.60 -4.03 -42.11
C GLY A 107 -1.76 -5.04 -41.99
N THR A 108 -2.46 -5.10 -40.85
CA THR A 108 -3.60 -6.02 -40.64
C THR A 108 -4.92 -5.48 -41.22
N ARG A 109 -5.01 -4.15 -41.43
CA ARG A 109 -6.15 -3.47 -42.10
C ARG A 109 -7.52 -3.80 -41.48
N ARG A 110 -7.60 -3.74 -40.15
CA ARG A 110 -8.81 -4.05 -39.37
C ARG A 110 -9.64 -2.79 -39.17
N THR A 111 -10.96 -2.94 -39.25
CA THR A 111 -11.91 -1.91 -38.80
C THR A 111 -12.29 -2.19 -37.35
N ALA A 112 -12.29 -1.18 -36.50
CA ALA A 112 -12.76 -1.28 -35.12
C ALA A 112 -13.55 -0.04 -34.72
N GLU A 113 -14.42 -0.19 -33.72
CA GLU A 113 -15.17 0.89 -33.10
C GLU A 113 -14.65 1.09 -31.69
N LEU A 114 -14.11 2.28 -31.41
CA LEU A 114 -13.43 2.56 -30.15
C LEU A 114 -13.96 3.83 -29.48
N PRO A 115 -14.11 3.83 -28.15
CA PRO A 115 -14.30 5.08 -27.40
C PRO A 115 -13.14 6.05 -27.61
N ARG A 116 -13.44 7.35 -27.50
CA ARG A 116 -12.47 8.43 -27.72
C ARG A 116 -11.19 8.31 -26.88
N ILE A 117 -11.27 7.84 -25.64
CA ILE A 117 -10.11 7.64 -24.75
C ILE A 117 -9.03 6.69 -25.32
N TYR A 118 -9.37 5.85 -26.29
CA TYR A 118 -8.45 4.93 -26.95
C TYR A 118 -7.97 5.41 -28.32
N VAL A 119 -8.42 6.57 -28.80
CA VAL A 119 -8.07 7.13 -30.11
C VAL A 119 -7.42 8.47 -29.90
N MET A 120 -6.19 8.65 -30.38
CA MET A 120 -5.46 9.91 -30.40
C MET A 120 -5.35 10.46 -31.83
N PHE A 121 -5.92 11.63 -32.14
CA PHE A 121 -5.72 12.31 -33.42
C PHE A 121 -4.31 12.89 -33.51
N LYS A 122 -3.66 12.78 -34.68
CA LYS A 122 -2.31 13.38 -34.88
C LYS A 122 -2.29 14.92 -34.77
N ALA A 123 -3.46 15.55 -34.86
CA ALA A 123 -3.65 16.99 -34.74
C ALA A 123 -3.98 17.45 -33.30
N GLU A 124 -4.00 16.53 -32.31
CA GLU A 124 -4.16 16.89 -30.90
C GLU A 124 -2.81 17.01 -30.18
N ASP A 125 -2.79 17.70 -29.03
CA ASP A 125 -1.60 17.79 -28.18
C ASP A 125 -1.42 16.46 -27.39
N PRO A 126 -0.33 15.71 -27.62
CA PRO A 126 -0.08 14.45 -26.93
C PRO A 126 -0.02 14.59 -25.40
N TRP A 127 0.39 15.75 -24.87
CA TRP A 127 0.46 15.99 -23.43
C TRP A 127 -0.93 16.14 -22.80
N VAL A 128 -1.88 16.76 -23.51
CA VAL A 128 -3.28 16.86 -23.07
C VAL A 128 -3.93 15.48 -23.10
N PHE A 129 -3.72 14.73 -24.19
CA PHE A 129 -4.23 13.38 -24.33
C PHE A 129 -3.67 12.42 -23.25
N ALA A 130 -2.36 12.48 -22.96
CA ALA A 130 -1.76 11.70 -21.89
C ALA A 130 -2.34 12.07 -20.51
N ARG A 131 -2.61 13.36 -20.25
CA ARG A 131 -3.27 13.82 -19.01
C ARG A 131 -4.71 13.29 -18.90
N ARG A 132 -5.47 13.29 -19.99
CA ARG A 132 -6.82 12.69 -20.07
C ARG A 132 -6.81 11.22 -19.67
N ILE A 133 -5.91 10.42 -20.27
CA ILE A 133 -5.74 9.00 -19.91
C ILE A 133 -5.36 8.85 -18.43
N LYS A 134 -4.40 9.65 -17.95
CA LYS A 134 -3.98 9.58 -16.55
C LYS A 134 -5.13 9.89 -15.60
N ALA A 135 -5.91 10.95 -15.86
CA ALA A 135 -7.05 11.33 -15.06
C ALA A 135 -8.10 10.21 -14.98
N ALA A 136 -8.44 9.62 -16.14
CA ALA A 136 -9.37 8.49 -16.19
C ALA A 136 -8.84 7.25 -15.45
N VAL A 137 -7.55 6.94 -15.59
CA VAL A 137 -6.91 5.80 -14.89
C VAL A 137 -6.92 6.02 -13.38
N ASP A 138 -6.55 7.21 -12.92
CA ASP A 138 -6.52 7.56 -11.50
C ASP A 138 -7.94 7.53 -10.91
N LEU A 139 -8.93 8.10 -11.59
CA LEU A 139 -10.33 8.12 -11.17
C LEU A 139 -10.95 6.71 -11.15
N ARG A 140 -10.66 5.87 -12.16
CA ARG A 140 -11.07 4.46 -12.17
C ARG A 140 -10.47 3.71 -10.99
N ARG A 141 -9.17 3.88 -10.75
CA ARG A 141 -8.45 3.21 -9.66
C ARG A 141 -9.05 3.59 -8.32
N GLU A 142 -9.32 4.87 -8.11
CA GLU A 142 -9.98 5.36 -6.90
C GLU A 142 -11.39 4.80 -6.76
N THR A 143 -12.19 4.82 -7.83
CA THR A 143 -13.56 4.30 -7.83
C THR A 143 -13.61 2.80 -7.55
N GLU A 144 -12.75 2.00 -8.17
CA GLU A 144 -12.66 0.56 -7.92
C GLU A 144 -12.12 0.24 -6.52
N ALA A 145 -11.16 1.02 -6.00
CA ALA A 145 -10.74 0.91 -4.61
C ALA A 145 -11.91 1.24 -3.66
N THR A 146 -12.72 2.22 -4.03
CA THR A 146 -13.92 2.61 -3.31
C THR A 146 -14.96 1.51 -3.27
N LEU A 147 -15.32 0.95 -4.42
CA LEU A 147 -16.24 -0.18 -4.49
C LEU A 147 -15.74 -1.39 -3.69
N ARG A 148 -14.45 -1.74 -3.80
CA ARG A 148 -13.85 -2.83 -3.03
C ARG A 148 -13.98 -2.61 -1.53
N TYR A 149 -13.62 -1.43 -1.03
CA TYR A 149 -13.77 -1.10 0.39
C TYR A 149 -15.22 -1.22 0.86
N LYS A 150 -16.19 -0.66 0.12
CA LYS A 150 -17.62 -0.78 0.45
C LYS A 150 -18.07 -2.24 0.46
N PHE A 151 -17.61 -3.06 -0.48
CA PHE A 151 -17.89 -4.50 -0.47
C PHE A 151 -17.26 -5.22 0.73
N TYR A 152 -16.05 -4.85 1.12
CA TYR A 152 -15.43 -5.37 2.35
C TYR A 152 -16.29 -5.04 3.57
N LEU A 153 -16.67 -3.77 3.78
CA LEU A 153 -17.53 -3.38 4.90
C LEU A 153 -18.87 -4.12 4.91
N ASN A 154 -19.54 -4.21 3.75
CA ASN A 154 -20.83 -4.91 3.63
C ASN A 154 -20.76 -6.42 3.88
N THR A 155 -19.55 -7.01 3.87
CA THR A 155 -19.35 -8.44 4.10
C THR A 155 -18.73 -8.74 5.46
N MET A 156 -18.35 -7.71 6.22
CA MET A 156 -17.88 -7.87 7.58
C MET A 156 -19.04 -8.21 8.51
N LEU A 157 -19.00 -9.40 9.11
CA LEU A 157 -19.86 -9.71 10.25
C LEU A 157 -19.37 -8.91 11.46
N LEU A 158 -20.19 -7.95 11.89
CA LEU A 158 -19.97 -7.16 13.11
C LEU A 158 -20.67 -7.75 14.35
N VAL A 159 -21.27 -8.93 14.19
CA VAL A 159 -21.95 -9.64 15.29
C VAL A 159 -20.92 -10.02 16.35
N ASP A 160 -21.24 -9.77 17.63
CA ASP A 160 -20.39 -10.03 18.80
C ASP A 160 -19.06 -9.25 18.81
N ILE A 161 -18.94 -8.17 18.03
CA ILE A 161 -17.91 -7.16 18.26
C ILE A 161 -18.40 -6.32 19.44
N PRO A 162 -17.70 -6.32 20.58
CA PRO A 162 -18.09 -5.48 21.71
C PRO A 162 -18.09 -4.02 21.24
N GLU A 163 -19.23 -3.37 21.40
CA GLU A 163 -19.30 -1.93 21.21
C GLU A 163 -18.37 -1.27 22.25
N LEU A 164 -17.81 -0.12 21.87
CA LEU A 164 -17.05 0.68 22.82
C LEU A 164 -18.04 1.11 23.91
N ASP A 165 -17.78 0.68 25.15
CA ASP A 165 -18.54 1.09 26.31
C ASP A 165 -18.54 2.63 26.45
N ASP A 166 -19.68 3.20 26.84
CA ASP A 166 -19.86 4.65 26.91
C ASP A 166 -18.80 5.30 27.83
N ASP A 167 -18.44 4.64 28.95
CA ASP A 167 -17.40 5.10 29.86
C ASP A 167 -16.00 5.14 29.20
N LEU A 168 -15.71 4.18 28.33
CA LEU A 168 -14.45 4.12 27.58
C LEU A 168 -14.42 5.20 26.50
N ILE A 169 -15.55 5.44 25.82
CA ILE A 169 -15.72 6.53 24.86
C ILE A 169 -15.46 7.87 25.54
N ASP A 170 -16.07 8.10 26.71
CA ASP A 170 -15.90 9.32 27.50
C ASP A 170 -14.45 9.53 27.93
N LYS A 171 -13.76 8.45 28.31
CA LYS A 171 -12.34 8.51 28.67
C LYS A 171 -11.45 8.82 27.46
N ILE A 172 -11.72 8.23 26.29
CA ILE A 172 -11.02 8.53 25.04
C ILE A 172 -11.25 10.00 24.68
N TYR A 173 -12.50 10.46 24.73
CA TYR A 173 -12.90 11.85 24.48
C TYR A 173 -12.13 12.81 25.40
N TYR A 174 -12.16 12.57 26.71
CA TYR A 174 -11.49 13.41 27.70
C TYR A 174 -9.97 13.46 27.48
N THR A 175 -9.37 12.32 27.15
CA THR A 175 -7.92 12.22 26.94
C THR A 175 -7.50 12.89 25.63
N ALA A 176 -8.29 12.76 24.57
CA ALA A 176 -8.01 13.35 23.25
C ALA A 176 -8.19 14.87 23.22
N THR A 177 -9.16 15.40 23.97
CA THR A 177 -9.50 16.84 23.97
C THR A 177 -8.68 17.67 24.96
N ARG A 178 -7.93 17.01 25.86
CA ARG A 178 -6.93 17.59 26.80
C ARG A 178 -7.14 19.10 27.07
N ASN A 179 -7.92 19.38 28.12
CA ASN A 179 -8.02 20.69 28.79
C ASN A 179 -8.77 21.85 28.10
N ASN A 180 -9.57 21.66 27.04
CA ASN A 180 -10.50 22.72 26.61
C ASN A 180 -11.93 22.20 26.35
N PHE A 181 -12.81 22.53 27.30
CA PHE A 181 -14.26 22.72 27.23
C PHE A 181 -15.13 21.62 26.59
N MET A 182 -15.88 20.89 27.43
CA MET A 182 -17.35 20.82 27.37
C MET A 182 -17.93 20.18 28.65
N LYS A 183 -19.08 20.69 29.14
CA LYS A 183 -19.73 20.26 30.40
C LYS A 183 -20.67 19.06 30.23
N GLU A 184 -20.93 18.64 28.99
CA GLU A 184 -21.82 17.53 28.66
C GLU A 184 -21.12 16.65 27.63
N THR A 185 -21.25 15.33 27.80
CA THR A 185 -20.75 14.32 26.88
C THR A 185 -21.57 14.36 25.60
N PRO A 186 -21.01 14.85 24.48
CA PRO A 186 -21.73 14.86 23.22
C PRO A 186 -21.88 13.42 22.74
N SER A 187 -22.94 13.12 21.99
CA SER A 187 -23.01 11.84 21.26
C SER A 187 -21.76 11.64 20.41
N TRP A 188 -21.37 10.38 20.12
CA TRP A 188 -20.21 10.07 19.29
C TRP A 188 -20.17 10.82 17.95
N ASN A 189 -21.34 11.04 17.35
CA ASN A 189 -21.49 11.84 16.12
C ASN A 189 -21.05 13.30 16.33
N GLN A 190 -21.39 13.89 17.48
CA GLN A 190 -21.01 15.25 17.81
C GLN A 190 -19.51 15.35 18.18
N PHE A 191 -18.94 14.37 18.89
CA PHE A 191 -17.48 14.32 19.09
C PHE A 191 -16.74 14.26 17.76
N ARG A 192 -17.19 13.42 16.82
CA ARG A 192 -16.58 13.35 15.48
C ARG A 192 -16.60 14.71 14.79
N LEU A 193 -17.74 15.40 14.80
CA LEU A 193 -17.88 16.74 14.20
C LEU A 193 -16.98 17.80 14.88
N ASP A 194 -16.76 17.69 16.18
CA ASP A 194 -15.93 18.65 16.92
C ASP A 194 -14.42 18.31 16.79
N ALA A 195 -14.06 17.03 16.74
CA ALA A 195 -12.71 16.58 16.42
C ALA A 195 -12.28 16.99 15.00
N GLU A 196 -13.21 17.09 14.05
CA GLU A 196 -12.94 17.64 12.70
C GLU A 196 -12.58 19.12 12.71
N LYS A 197 -13.09 19.88 13.68
CA LYS A 197 -12.79 21.32 13.83
C LYS A 197 -11.48 21.56 14.56
N ASP A 198 -10.98 20.57 15.30
CA ASP A 198 -9.70 20.66 16.01
C ASP A 198 -8.53 20.29 15.07
N PRO A 199 -7.64 21.25 14.74
CA PRO A 199 -6.50 21.01 13.85
C PRO A 199 -5.57 19.87 14.31
N ARG A 200 -5.55 19.56 15.62
CA ARG A 200 -4.71 18.51 16.21
C ARG A 200 -5.26 17.10 15.94
N LEU A 201 -6.59 16.98 15.91
CA LEU A 201 -7.29 15.70 15.72
C LEU A 201 -7.64 15.44 14.25
N LYS A 202 -7.66 16.50 13.44
CA LYS A 202 -7.98 16.46 12.01
C LYS A 202 -7.27 15.36 11.24
N GLN A 203 -5.98 15.13 11.45
CA GLN A 203 -5.23 14.06 10.76
C GLN A 203 -5.72 12.64 11.06
N TYR A 204 -6.31 12.42 12.24
CA TYR A 204 -6.84 11.12 12.66
C TYR A 204 -8.29 10.91 12.19
N VAL A 205 -9.05 12.00 12.05
CA VAL A 205 -10.44 11.98 11.54
C VAL A 205 -10.47 11.95 10.01
N ASP A 206 -9.55 12.66 9.35
CA ASP A 206 -9.44 12.72 7.89
C ASP A 206 -9.14 11.36 7.25
N ILE A 207 -8.49 10.43 7.97
CA ILE A 207 -8.26 9.03 7.52
C ILE A 207 -9.60 8.31 7.24
N ILE A 208 -10.66 8.67 7.98
CA ILE A 208 -12.01 8.10 7.83
C ILE A 208 -12.80 8.85 6.73
N ARG A 209 -12.42 10.10 6.43
CA ARG A 209 -13.17 11.08 5.64
C ARG A 209 -12.98 10.98 4.13
N LYS A 210 -12.94 9.76 3.58
CA LYS A 210 -13.06 9.55 2.12
C LYS A 210 -14.52 9.68 1.64
N ASN A 211 -15.33 10.54 2.27
CA ASN A 211 -16.75 10.78 1.99
C ASN A 211 -17.58 9.50 1.76
N TRP A 212 -17.27 8.41 2.47
CA TRP A 212 -17.99 7.15 2.32
C TRP A 212 -19.44 7.21 2.81
N ASP A 213 -19.67 8.08 3.80
CA ASP A 213 -20.91 8.21 4.58
C ASP A 213 -21.83 9.34 4.08
N GLU A 214 -21.40 10.16 3.11
CA GLU A 214 -22.31 11.12 2.50
C GLU A 214 -23.40 10.33 1.75
N PRO A 215 -24.70 10.67 1.93
CA PRO A 215 -25.77 10.02 1.19
C PRO A 215 -25.46 10.19 -0.29
N VAL A 216 -25.13 9.08 -0.95
CA VAL A 216 -24.83 9.07 -2.38
C VAL A 216 -26.03 9.69 -3.07
N LYS A 217 -25.87 10.91 -3.61
CA LYS A 217 -26.89 11.50 -4.48
C LYS A 217 -27.19 10.45 -5.53
N MET A 218 -28.45 10.02 -5.63
CA MET A 218 -28.85 9.03 -6.61
C MET A 218 -28.58 9.61 -8.01
N VAL A 219 -27.44 9.22 -8.56
CA VAL A 219 -27.10 9.45 -9.96
C VAL A 219 -27.91 8.48 -10.81
N PRO A 220 -28.23 8.84 -12.07
CA PRO A 220 -28.83 7.91 -13.02
C PRO A 220 -28.02 6.60 -13.08
N ARG A 221 -28.72 5.48 -13.29
CA ARG A 221 -28.05 4.18 -13.44
C ARG A 221 -27.12 4.22 -14.65
N LEU A 222 -25.83 4.03 -14.42
CA LEU A 222 -24.82 3.95 -15.47
C LEU A 222 -24.82 2.53 -16.07
N LYS A 223 -24.88 2.42 -17.41
CA LYS A 223 -24.71 1.13 -18.10
C LYS A 223 -23.22 0.82 -18.16
N THR A 224 -22.76 -0.11 -17.32
CA THR A 224 -21.32 -0.40 -17.16
C THR A 224 -20.75 -1.45 -18.11
N GLY A 225 -21.58 -2.10 -18.93
CA GLY A 225 -21.16 -3.22 -19.79
C GLY A 225 -20.77 -4.51 -19.04
N MET A 226 -20.83 -4.50 -17.70
CA MET A 226 -20.38 -5.62 -16.87
C MET A 226 -21.32 -6.82 -17.00
N ARG A 227 -20.78 -7.99 -17.36
CA ARG A 227 -21.54 -9.24 -17.50
C ARG A 227 -22.29 -9.63 -16.22
N SER A 228 -21.65 -9.53 -15.05
CA SER A 228 -22.27 -9.86 -13.76
C SER A 228 -21.66 -9.05 -12.61
N PHE A 229 -22.31 -7.93 -12.27
CA PHE A 229 -21.99 -7.19 -11.05
C PHE A 229 -22.22 -8.02 -9.79
N ILE A 230 -23.28 -8.84 -9.78
CA ILE A 230 -23.61 -9.75 -8.68
C ILE A 230 -22.48 -10.78 -8.49
N GLY A 231 -22.03 -11.41 -9.59
CA GLY A 231 -20.93 -12.37 -9.54
C GLY A 231 -19.62 -11.73 -9.04
N MET A 232 -19.33 -10.50 -9.46
CA MET A 232 -18.15 -9.77 -8.98
C MET A 232 -18.24 -9.44 -7.47
N ARG A 233 -19.41 -9.02 -7.00
CA ARG A 233 -19.67 -8.80 -5.57
C ARG A 233 -19.50 -10.09 -4.77
N ASP A 234 -20.06 -11.19 -5.26
CA ASP A 234 -19.99 -12.49 -4.58
C ASP A 234 -18.55 -13.03 -4.59
N TYR A 235 -17.79 -12.77 -5.65
CA TYR A 235 -16.35 -13.04 -5.72
C TYR A 235 -15.57 -12.23 -4.68
N PHE A 236 -15.85 -10.93 -4.52
CA PHE A 236 -15.21 -10.11 -3.48
C PHE A 236 -15.54 -10.63 -2.07
N LYS A 237 -16.78 -11.04 -1.83
CA LYS A 237 -17.19 -11.70 -0.58
C LYS A 237 -16.43 -13.01 -0.34
N TRP A 238 -16.21 -13.79 -1.41
CA TRP A 238 -15.40 -15.00 -1.32
C TRP A 238 -13.92 -14.69 -1.05
N MET A 239 -13.37 -13.63 -1.64
CA MET A 239 -12.00 -13.16 -1.40
C MET A 239 -11.78 -12.62 0.01
N ASN A 240 -12.81 -12.01 0.61
CA ASN A 240 -12.69 -11.45 1.95
C ASN A 240 -12.43 -12.55 3.00
N ILE A 241 -11.40 -12.36 3.83
CA ILE A 241 -11.06 -13.23 4.96
C ILE A 241 -11.81 -12.85 6.23
N TYR A 242 -12.23 -11.59 6.35
CA TYR A 242 -12.97 -11.05 7.49
C TYR A 242 -14.46 -11.28 7.31
N VAL A 243 -14.85 -12.54 7.34
CA VAL A 243 -16.25 -12.98 7.14
C VAL A 243 -16.81 -13.76 8.31
N ILE A 244 -16.01 -14.03 9.34
CA ILE A 244 -16.42 -14.71 10.60
C ILE A 244 -15.68 -14.08 11.81
N PRO A 245 -16.31 -13.97 12.99
CA PRO A 245 -15.73 -13.36 14.20
C PRO A 245 -14.34 -13.89 14.58
N GLU A 246 -14.11 -15.18 14.38
CA GLU A 246 -12.88 -15.89 14.75
C GLU A 246 -11.66 -15.35 13.99
N THR A 247 -11.83 -14.93 12.74
CA THR A 247 -10.73 -14.36 11.93
C THR A 247 -10.29 -12.99 12.44
N TYR A 248 -11.22 -12.17 12.92
CA TYR A 248 -10.90 -10.88 13.54
C TYR A 248 -10.20 -11.07 14.87
N ARG A 249 -10.72 -11.98 15.72
CA ARG A 249 -10.11 -12.30 17.01
C ARG A 249 -8.69 -12.85 16.84
N ALA A 250 -8.50 -13.79 15.91
CA ALA A 250 -7.19 -14.33 15.58
C ALA A 250 -6.23 -13.22 15.13
N MET A 251 -6.66 -12.36 14.20
CA MET A 251 -5.81 -11.26 13.74
C MET A 251 -5.51 -10.24 14.84
N PHE A 252 -6.48 -9.94 15.71
CA PHE A 252 -6.29 -9.06 16.86
C PHE A 252 -5.18 -9.57 17.79
N PHE A 253 -5.21 -10.86 18.14
CA PHE A 253 -4.17 -11.47 18.97
C PHE A 253 -2.81 -11.52 18.27
N VAL A 254 -2.79 -11.85 16.97
CA VAL A 254 -1.55 -11.82 16.17
C VAL A 254 -0.94 -10.42 16.13
N VAL A 255 -1.77 -9.39 15.90
CA VAL A 255 -1.32 -7.99 15.90
C VAL A 255 -0.81 -7.59 17.28
N GLY A 256 -1.49 -8.00 18.36
CA GLY A 256 -1.05 -7.76 19.73
C GLY A 256 0.35 -8.33 20.01
N GLU A 257 0.60 -9.59 19.64
CA GLU A 257 1.94 -10.20 19.77
C GLU A 257 2.98 -9.56 18.84
N CYS A 258 2.58 -9.14 17.65
CA CYS A 258 3.44 -8.42 16.72
C CYS A 258 3.88 -7.06 17.28
N LEU A 259 2.97 -6.29 17.88
CA LEU A 259 3.28 -5.01 18.51
C LEU A 259 4.28 -5.16 19.67
N LYS A 260 4.22 -6.25 20.44
CA LYS A 260 5.24 -6.56 21.45
C LYS A 260 6.61 -6.78 20.82
N GLY A 261 6.68 -7.50 19.70
CA GLY A 261 7.91 -7.69 18.93
C GLY A 261 8.48 -6.38 18.37
N GLU A 262 7.62 -5.46 17.92
CA GLU A 262 8.02 -4.12 17.44
C GLU A 262 8.68 -3.26 18.53
N GLN A 263 8.36 -3.52 19.81
CA GLN A 263 8.89 -2.80 20.97
C GLN A 263 10.21 -3.38 21.51
N MET A 264 10.64 -4.53 21.03
CA MET A 264 11.95 -5.08 21.37
C MET A 264 13.06 -4.27 20.66
N SER A 265 14.31 -4.47 21.07
CA SER A 265 15.47 -3.94 20.35
C SER A 265 16.59 -4.96 20.36
N LEU A 266 17.31 -5.05 19.24
CA LEU A 266 18.50 -5.90 19.08
C LEU A 266 19.70 -5.35 19.86
N PHE A 267 19.67 -4.06 20.19
CA PHE A 267 20.72 -3.37 20.93
C PHE A 267 20.17 -2.78 22.23
N THR A 268 21.03 -2.63 23.22
CA THR A 268 20.65 -2.12 24.54
C THR A 268 21.50 -0.93 24.96
N LYS A 269 20.84 0.04 25.60
CA LYS A 269 21.49 1.15 26.34
C LYS A 269 21.79 0.77 27.80
N SER A 270 21.45 -0.45 28.22
CA SER A 270 21.56 -0.90 29.61
C SER A 270 22.85 -1.67 29.84
N TYR A 271 23.92 -0.93 30.14
CA TYR A 271 25.22 -1.46 30.55
C TYR A 271 25.69 -0.91 31.91
N GLY A 272 24.76 -0.30 32.68
CA GLY A 272 25.01 0.21 34.04
C GLY A 272 25.42 1.69 34.09
N ILE A 273 25.81 2.14 35.29
CA ILE A 273 26.17 3.55 35.58
C ILE A 273 27.63 3.87 35.20
N LYS A 274 28.46 2.83 34.95
CA LYS A 274 29.89 2.98 34.66
C LYS A 274 30.16 2.83 33.16
N HIS A 275 31.20 3.51 32.69
CA HIS A 275 31.79 3.28 31.37
C HIS A 275 32.29 1.84 31.26
N ILE A 276 32.26 1.29 30.05
CA ILE A 276 32.58 -0.12 29.77
C ILE A 276 33.72 -0.23 28.76
N THR A 277 34.43 -1.36 28.77
CA THR A 277 35.41 -1.67 27.73
C THR A 277 34.71 -2.06 26.42
N LEU A 278 35.44 -2.06 25.30
CA LEU A 278 34.88 -2.49 24.01
C LEU A 278 34.44 -3.97 24.04
N GLU A 279 35.19 -4.83 24.74
CA GLU A 279 34.88 -6.25 24.89
C GLU A 279 33.61 -6.49 25.72
N GLU A 280 33.43 -5.72 26.80
CA GLU A 280 32.18 -5.75 27.58
C GLU A 280 30.99 -5.23 26.77
N PHE A 281 31.19 -4.17 25.97
CA PHE A 281 30.16 -3.66 25.07
C PHE A 281 29.73 -4.71 24.05
N ASP A 282 30.68 -5.34 23.35
CA ASP A 282 30.40 -6.40 22.40
C ASP A 282 29.64 -7.56 23.06
N THR A 283 30.09 -7.98 24.25
CA THR A 283 29.42 -9.03 25.02
C THR A 283 27.97 -8.67 25.36
N VAL A 284 27.71 -7.44 25.84
CA VAL A 284 26.37 -6.98 26.23
C VAL A 284 25.45 -6.85 25.02
N GLN A 285 25.93 -6.27 23.92
CA GLN A 285 25.12 -6.14 22.69
C GLN A 285 24.83 -7.52 22.08
N THR A 286 25.83 -8.40 21.99
CA THR A 286 25.69 -9.77 21.51
C THR A 286 24.70 -10.57 22.36
N GLN A 287 24.76 -10.44 23.69
CA GLN A 287 23.81 -11.08 24.58
C GLN A 287 22.38 -10.56 24.36
N CYS A 288 22.19 -9.25 24.22
CA CYS A 288 20.89 -8.64 23.94
C CYS A 288 20.29 -9.15 22.63
N THR A 289 21.06 -9.10 21.54
CA THR A 289 20.67 -9.62 20.22
C THR A 289 20.27 -11.10 20.31
N ASN A 290 21.08 -11.94 20.95
CA ASN A 290 20.80 -13.37 21.09
C ASN A 290 19.54 -13.64 21.89
N ASN A 291 19.25 -12.85 22.94
CA ASN A 291 18.03 -13.00 23.72
C ASN A 291 16.78 -12.65 22.90
N VAL A 292 16.84 -11.58 22.09
CA VAL A 292 15.75 -11.18 21.20
C VAL A 292 15.49 -12.26 20.15
N ILE A 293 16.54 -12.76 19.49
CA ILE A 293 16.42 -13.83 18.50
C ILE A 293 15.80 -15.09 19.11
N LYS A 294 16.26 -15.50 20.31
CA LYS A 294 15.69 -16.65 21.03
C LYS A 294 14.20 -16.47 21.32
N HIS A 295 13.79 -15.29 21.76
CA HIS A 295 12.37 -14.99 22.00
C HIS A 295 11.54 -15.06 20.71
N LEU A 296 12.04 -14.47 19.62
CA LEU A 296 11.39 -14.48 18.31
C LEU A 296 11.24 -15.90 17.74
N GLN A 297 12.25 -16.76 17.92
CA GLN A 297 12.23 -18.14 17.42
C GLN A 297 11.43 -19.11 18.30
N GLY A 298 11.25 -18.79 19.58
CA GLY A 298 10.50 -19.62 20.53
C GLY A 298 9.15 -19.01 20.86
N GLN A 299 9.10 -18.34 22.01
CA GLN A 299 7.86 -17.86 22.63
C GLN A 299 6.97 -17.05 21.69
N TRP A 300 7.54 -16.17 20.85
CA TRP A 300 6.75 -15.34 19.93
C TRP A 300 5.97 -16.20 18.91
N LEU A 301 6.65 -17.16 18.27
CA LEU A 301 6.02 -18.08 17.33
C LEU A 301 5.01 -19.00 18.00
N GLU A 302 5.36 -19.57 19.15
CA GLU A 302 4.47 -20.45 19.92
C GLU A 302 3.18 -19.72 20.33
N THR A 303 3.28 -18.48 20.79
CA THR A 303 2.12 -17.66 21.18
C THR A 303 1.24 -17.33 19.97
N ILE A 304 1.83 -16.97 18.83
CA ILE A 304 1.08 -16.71 17.58
C ILE A 304 0.33 -17.97 17.13
N VAL A 305 1.00 -19.12 17.11
CA VAL A 305 0.39 -20.40 16.72
C VAL A 305 -0.73 -20.78 17.67
N TYR A 306 -0.51 -20.63 18.98
CA TYR A 306 -1.53 -20.87 20.01
C TYR A 306 -2.77 -20.01 19.77
N ASN A 307 -2.59 -18.69 19.60
CA ASN A 307 -3.70 -17.76 19.38
C ASN A 307 -4.51 -18.09 18.12
N ILE A 308 -3.84 -18.43 17.02
CA ILE A 308 -4.51 -18.82 15.77
C ILE A 308 -5.33 -20.10 15.98
N ARG A 309 -4.75 -21.13 16.61
CA ARG A 309 -5.44 -22.40 16.89
C ARG A 309 -6.60 -22.23 17.86
N MET A 310 -6.43 -21.40 18.89
CA MET A 310 -7.48 -21.11 19.86
C MET A 310 -8.68 -20.41 19.21
N CYS A 311 -8.46 -19.52 18.23
CA CYS A 311 -9.55 -18.86 17.52
C CYS A 311 -10.19 -19.73 16.43
N LEU A 312 -9.38 -20.43 15.61
CA LEU A 312 -9.88 -21.12 14.41
C LEU A 312 -10.12 -22.62 14.62
N GLY A 313 -9.71 -23.19 15.76
CA GLY A 313 -9.80 -24.63 16.02
C GLY A 313 -11.23 -25.16 16.02
N ASP A 314 -12.17 -24.40 16.58
CA ASP A 314 -13.57 -24.80 16.71
C ASP A 314 -14.44 -24.40 15.51
N VAL A 315 -13.88 -23.70 14.51
CA VAL A 315 -14.61 -23.32 13.29
C VAL A 315 -15.05 -24.57 12.49
N GLY A 316 -14.27 -25.66 12.60
CA GLY A 316 -14.56 -26.92 11.94
C GLY A 316 -14.37 -26.90 10.42
N LYS A 317 -15.12 -27.75 9.71
CA LYS A 317 -14.98 -27.95 8.26
C LYS A 317 -15.43 -26.71 7.49
N GLY A 318 -14.60 -26.23 6.58
CA GLY A 318 -14.92 -25.09 5.72
C GLY A 318 -13.69 -24.39 5.16
N TRP A 319 -13.85 -23.14 4.73
CA TRP A 319 -12.79 -22.36 4.08
C TRP A 319 -11.65 -21.93 5.02
N PHE A 320 -11.85 -22.04 6.34
CA PHE A 320 -10.88 -21.74 7.41
C PHE A 320 -10.42 -22.98 8.18
N ASP A 321 -10.69 -24.18 7.67
CA ASP A 321 -10.35 -25.43 8.36
C ASP A 321 -8.83 -25.59 8.49
N ILE A 322 -8.33 -25.50 9.72
CA ILE A 322 -6.91 -25.64 10.04
C ILE A 322 -6.39 -27.08 9.92
N ASN A 323 -7.29 -28.04 9.71
CA ASN A 323 -6.98 -29.46 9.56
C ASN A 323 -6.99 -29.91 8.09
N VAL A 324 -6.91 -28.98 7.14
CA VAL A 324 -6.83 -29.32 5.70
C VAL A 324 -5.51 -30.02 5.40
N TYR A 325 -5.58 -31.29 4.99
CA TYR A 325 -4.43 -32.10 4.56
C TYR A 325 -4.19 -32.06 3.04
N ASN A 326 -5.23 -31.72 2.25
CA ASN A 326 -5.11 -31.64 0.81
C ASN A 326 -4.54 -30.27 0.40
N HIS A 327 -3.34 -30.29 -0.19
CA HIS A 327 -2.63 -29.10 -0.62
C HIS A 327 -3.41 -28.28 -1.66
N GLU A 328 -4.07 -28.91 -2.64
CA GLU A 328 -4.85 -28.20 -3.67
C GLU A 328 -6.04 -27.44 -3.06
N ILE A 329 -6.67 -28.02 -2.04
CA ILE A 329 -7.75 -27.37 -1.29
C ILE A 329 -7.19 -26.19 -0.47
N TYR A 330 -6.04 -26.38 0.19
CA TYR A 330 -5.38 -25.32 0.94
C TYR A 330 -5.02 -24.14 0.02
N GLU A 331 -4.50 -24.41 -1.17
CA GLU A 331 -4.05 -23.41 -2.14
C GLU A 331 -5.15 -22.43 -2.59
N VAL A 332 -6.42 -22.86 -2.57
CA VAL A 332 -7.57 -22.02 -2.95
C VAL A 332 -8.40 -21.55 -1.74
N SER A 333 -8.01 -21.94 -0.52
CA SER A 333 -8.77 -21.68 0.70
C SER A 333 -8.73 -20.22 1.16
N LYS A 334 -9.64 -19.83 2.08
CA LYS A 334 -9.53 -18.55 2.79
C LYS A 334 -8.43 -18.62 3.86
N LEU A 335 -8.19 -19.81 4.43
CA LEU A 335 -7.12 -20.05 5.39
C LEU A 335 -5.75 -19.65 4.84
N LYS A 336 -5.40 -20.09 3.63
CA LYS A 336 -4.11 -19.72 3.01
C LYS A 336 -3.93 -18.20 2.94
N ARG A 337 -4.94 -17.48 2.43
CA ARG A 337 -4.92 -16.01 2.34
C ARG A 337 -4.80 -15.35 3.71
N PHE A 338 -5.46 -15.91 4.72
CA PHE A 338 -5.34 -15.45 6.10
C PHE A 338 -3.92 -15.66 6.66
N MET A 339 -3.33 -16.84 6.42
CA MET A 339 -1.94 -17.14 6.82
C MET A 339 -0.92 -16.27 6.07
N GLU A 340 -1.16 -15.96 4.79
CA GLU A 340 -0.34 -15.01 4.02
C GLU A 340 -0.39 -13.60 4.63
N LEU A 341 -1.58 -13.13 5.03
CA LEU A 341 -1.69 -11.84 5.72
C LEU A 341 -0.96 -11.84 7.07
N ILE A 342 -1.08 -12.90 7.87
CA ILE A 342 -0.34 -13.06 9.12
C ILE A 342 1.17 -13.02 8.85
N LYS A 343 1.64 -13.75 7.83
CA LYS A 343 3.04 -13.73 7.41
C LYS A 343 3.51 -12.32 7.08
N PHE A 344 2.74 -11.55 6.31
CA PHE A 344 3.09 -10.16 6.00
C PHE A 344 3.13 -9.29 7.25
N ARG A 345 2.19 -9.46 8.19
CA ARG A 345 2.21 -8.74 9.46
C ARG A 345 3.47 -9.06 10.27
N MET A 346 3.84 -10.34 10.36
CA MET A 346 5.06 -10.77 11.06
C MET A 346 6.34 -10.24 10.39
N GLN A 347 6.39 -10.23 9.05
CA GLN A 347 7.50 -9.64 8.30
C GLN A 347 7.62 -8.14 8.57
N TYR A 348 6.49 -7.43 8.62
CA TYR A 348 6.45 -6.01 8.96
C TYR A 348 7.00 -5.76 10.37
N THR A 349 6.59 -6.55 11.36
CA THR A 349 7.12 -6.51 12.73
C THR A 349 8.64 -6.62 12.76
N LEU A 350 9.21 -7.62 12.08
CA LEU A 350 10.67 -7.81 12.03
C LEU A 350 11.38 -6.63 11.37
N ARG A 351 10.79 -6.04 10.33
CA ARG A 351 11.33 -4.84 9.69
C ARG A 351 11.36 -3.66 10.66
N ILE A 352 10.27 -3.41 11.39
CA ILE A 352 10.19 -2.31 12.37
C ILE A 352 11.18 -2.53 13.52
N LEU A 353 11.28 -3.76 14.04
CA LEU A 353 12.27 -4.12 15.05
C LEU A 353 13.69 -3.73 14.60
N VAL A 354 14.08 -4.12 13.38
CA VAL A 354 15.43 -3.81 12.84
C VAL A 354 15.63 -2.31 12.68
N LEU A 355 14.67 -1.59 12.09
CA LEU A 355 14.78 -0.15 11.88
C LEU A 355 14.92 0.61 13.20
N ASN A 356 14.06 0.31 14.18
CA ASN A 356 14.12 0.91 15.52
C ASN A 356 15.42 0.56 16.24
N SER A 357 15.93 -0.66 16.05
CA SER A 357 17.21 -1.09 16.63
C SER A 357 18.39 -0.31 16.05
N ILE A 358 18.41 -0.11 14.73
CA ILE A 358 19.45 0.67 14.04
C ILE A 358 19.43 2.11 14.52
N GLU A 359 18.25 2.75 14.57
CA GLU A 359 18.11 4.12 15.07
C GLU A 359 18.61 4.23 16.52
N LEU A 360 18.25 3.28 17.37
CA LEU A 360 18.74 3.23 18.75
C LEU A 360 20.27 3.11 18.82
N PHE A 361 20.87 2.28 17.96
CA PHE A 361 22.31 2.05 17.92
C PHE A 361 23.08 3.28 17.39
N ILE A 362 22.57 3.93 16.34
CA ILE A 362 23.10 5.19 15.81
C ILE A 362 23.09 6.25 16.92
N ASP A 363 21.94 6.47 17.56
CA ASP A 363 21.81 7.40 18.67
C ASP A 363 22.80 7.10 19.80
N LEU A 364 23.00 5.82 20.09
CA LEU A 364 23.93 5.37 21.13
C LEU A 364 25.36 5.78 20.79
N VAL A 365 25.86 5.52 19.58
CA VAL A 365 27.28 5.73 19.22
C VAL A 365 27.60 7.13 18.70
N GLU A 366 26.67 7.81 18.02
CA GLU A 366 26.91 9.13 17.43
C GLU A 366 26.75 10.27 18.42
N THR A 367 25.74 10.21 19.31
CA THR A 367 25.45 11.32 20.24
C THR A 367 26.64 11.73 21.12
N PRO A 368 27.44 10.80 21.68
CA PRO A 368 28.65 11.15 22.42
C PRO A 368 29.72 11.83 21.57
N CYS A 369 29.75 11.55 20.26
CA CYS A 369 30.80 12.00 19.33
C CYS A 369 30.48 13.34 18.65
N LEU A 370 29.25 13.85 18.73
CA LEU A 370 28.82 15.09 18.10
C LEU A 370 29.75 16.30 18.33
N PRO A 371 30.29 16.54 19.55
CA PRO A 371 31.18 17.68 19.78
C PRO A 371 32.52 17.59 19.02
N CYS A 372 32.92 16.38 18.61
CA CYS A 372 34.16 16.14 17.88
C CYS A 372 34.00 16.27 16.36
N LEU A 373 32.78 16.52 15.84
CA LEU A 373 32.53 16.61 14.39
C LEU A 373 33.15 17.86 13.75
N GLU A 374 33.34 18.93 14.52
CA GLU A 374 33.87 20.21 14.04
C GLU A 374 35.39 20.35 14.30
N VAL A 375 36.07 19.25 14.61
CA VAL A 375 37.53 19.26 14.87
C VAL A 375 38.29 19.28 13.54
N GLU A 376 39.09 20.33 13.36
CA GLU A 376 39.98 20.47 12.20
C GLU A 376 41.13 19.45 12.22
N GLU A 377 41.62 19.07 11.04
CA GLU A 377 42.67 18.04 10.90
C GLU A 377 44.01 18.41 11.56
N ASP A 378 44.27 19.70 11.79
CA ASP A 378 45.49 20.22 12.42
C ASP A 378 45.38 20.38 13.95
N PHE A 379 44.28 19.90 14.55
CA PHE A 379 44.07 19.98 15.99
C PHE A 379 45.15 19.21 16.78
N VAL A 380 45.76 19.90 17.76
CA VAL A 380 46.75 19.32 18.68
C VAL A 380 46.18 19.37 20.09
N TRP A 381 46.10 18.20 20.72
CA TRP A 381 45.64 18.09 22.10
C TRP A 381 46.61 18.80 23.07
N GLY A 382 46.06 19.60 23.98
CA GLY A 382 46.84 20.36 24.96
C GLY A 382 47.49 19.49 26.05
N PRO A 383 48.14 20.09 27.05
CA PRO A 383 48.78 19.35 28.15
C PRO A 383 47.77 18.68 29.11
N ASN A 384 46.49 19.06 29.08
CA ASN A 384 45.46 18.49 29.93
C ASN A 384 44.86 17.24 29.29
N LEU A 385 45.30 16.05 29.71
CA LEU A 385 44.80 14.76 29.23
C LEU A 385 43.60 14.23 30.03
N ILE A 386 43.16 14.94 31.07
CA ILE A 386 42.12 14.46 32.00
C ILE A 386 40.76 15.04 31.61
N GLU A 387 40.71 16.31 31.24
CA GLU A 387 39.47 17.00 30.88
C GLU A 387 39.45 17.28 29.38
N SER A 388 38.33 16.97 28.74
CA SER A 388 38.10 17.17 27.31
C SER A 388 37.48 18.54 27.06
N ASP A 389 38.02 19.30 26.09
CA ASP A 389 37.37 20.50 25.56
C ASP A 389 36.09 20.15 24.76
N PHE A 390 35.96 18.89 24.33
CA PHE A 390 34.80 18.35 23.61
C PHE A 390 33.80 17.74 24.60
N VAL A 391 32.93 18.58 25.15
CA VAL A 391 31.93 18.17 26.15
C VAL A 391 30.63 17.74 25.45
N SER A 392 30.31 16.44 25.50
CA SER A 392 29.01 15.93 25.00
C SER A 392 27.90 16.05 26.04
N LYS A 393 26.67 16.23 25.57
CA LYS A 393 25.44 16.12 26.38
C LYS A 393 25.12 14.66 26.74
N ALA A 394 25.66 13.70 25.99
CA ALA A 394 25.54 12.29 26.28
C ALA A 394 26.80 11.77 26.99
N SER A 395 26.62 10.81 27.90
CA SER A 395 27.73 10.16 28.59
C SER A 395 28.60 9.37 27.63
N ALA A 396 29.92 9.42 27.83
CA ALA A 396 30.85 8.56 27.13
C ALA A 396 30.52 7.08 27.38
N ILE A 397 30.62 6.26 26.34
CA ILE A 397 30.33 4.83 26.43
C ILE A 397 31.57 4.06 26.90
N PHE A 398 32.71 4.33 26.27
CA PHE A 398 33.90 3.51 26.39
C PHE A 398 34.91 4.06 27.39
N ILE A 399 35.56 3.17 28.12
CA ILE A 399 36.80 3.45 28.85
C ILE A 399 38.00 2.90 28.09
N LEU A 400 39.02 3.73 27.91
CA LEU A 400 40.27 3.39 27.22
C LEU A 400 41.45 3.59 28.16
N GLN A 401 42.42 2.67 28.12
CA GLN A 401 43.69 2.83 28.82
C GLN A 401 44.71 3.48 27.90
N LEU A 402 45.23 4.63 28.34
CA LEU A 402 46.34 5.33 27.69
C LEU A 402 47.67 4.86 28.30
N LYS A 403 48.57 4.40 27.46
CA LYS A 403 49.98 4.13 27.79
C LYS A 403 50.81 5.35 27.40
N MET A 404 51.63 5.84 28.32
CA MET A 404 52.56 6.94 28.04
C MET A 404 54.00 6.43 28.10
N ASP A 405 54.78 6.73 27.08
CA ASP A 405 56.22 6.47 27.02
C ASP A 405 56.97 7.71 26.49
N ASP A 406 58.30 7.61 26.35
CA ASP A 406 59.15 8.70 25.85
C ASP A 406 58.81 9.12 24.40
N ASN A 407 58.02 8.32 23.67
CA ASN A 407 57.57 8.61 22.31
C ASN A 407 56.16 9.24 22.27
N GLY A 408 55.47 9.35 23.41
CA GLY A 408 54.17 10.02 23.55
C GLY A 408 53.09 9.16 24.19
N ALA A 409 51.83 9.60 24.05
CA ALA A 409 50.66 8.86 24.50
C ALA A 409 50.18 7.92 23.37
N SER A 410 49.98 6.64 23.69
CA SER A 410 49.41 5.64 22.79
C SER A 410 48.26 4.90 23.48
N THR A 411 47.21 4.58 22.74
CA THR A 411 46.20 3.64 23.19
C THR A 411 46.72 2.22 22.96
N THR A 412 46.50 1.29 23.89
CA THR A 412 46.71 -0.14 23.61
C THR A 412 45.99 -0.52 22.32
N PRO A 413 46.57 -1.36 21.44
CA PRO A 413 45.92 -1.76 20.20
C PRO A 413 44.71 -2.59 20.58
N VAL A 414 43.53 -1.97 20.55
CA VAL A 414 42.30 -2.72 20.40
C VAL A 414 42.29 -3.04 18.91
N SER A 415 42.60 -4.29 18.58
CA SER A 415 42.49 -4.80 17.21
C SER A 415 41.10 -4.45 16.67
N LEU A 416 41.04 -3.49 15.73
CA LEU A 416 39.88 -3.23 14.90
C LEU A 416 39.70 -4.35 13.87
#